data_AF-A0A946N8U9-F1
#
_entry.id   AF-A0A946N8U9-F1
#
_cell.length_a   1.000
_cell.length_b   1.000
_cell.length_c   1.000
_cell.angle_alpha   90.00
_cell.angle_beta   90.00
_cell.angle_gamma   90.00
#
_symmetry.space_group_name_H-M   'P 1'
#
loop_
_entity.id
_entity.type
_entity.pdbx_description
1 polymer ?
#
loop_
_entity_poly.entity_id
_entity_poly.type
_entity_poly.pdbx_seq_one_letter_code
_entity_poly.pdbx_strand_id
1 'polypeptide(L)' 'VLEIYSITGVLVKRFEETYNDDGYRVGPINWNGKDEYGGNLSAGMYIAKLNIYAEDGAFTSNSIRIILLPQ' A
#
# COMPACT_ATOMS: atom_id res chain seq x y z
N VAL A 1 5.23 -3.73 -5.02
CA VAL A 1 5.44 -2.82 -3.87
C VAL A 1 4.16 -2.03 -3.61
N LEU A 2 3.61 -2.10 -2.39
CA LEU A 2 2.50 -1.25 -1.95
C LEU A 2 3.03 -0.20 -0.97
N GLU A 3 2.77 1.07 -1.24
CA GLU A 3 3.17 2.20 -0.41
C GLU A 3 1.93 2.94 0.06
N ILE A 4 1.87 3.27 1.35
CA ILE A 4 0.78 4.04 1.94
C ILE A 4 1.33 5.37 2.41
N TYR A 5 0.71 6.45 1.96
CA TYR A 5 1.10 7.82 2.26
C TYR A 5 0.01 8.54 3.03
N SER A 6 0.41 9.44 3.93
CA SER A 6 -0.48 10.48 4.44
C SER A 6 -0.87 11.45 3.31
N ILE A 7 -1.90 12.27 3.53
CA ILE A 7 -2.28 13.31 2.57
C ILE A 7 -1.18 14.37 2.35
N THR A 8 -0.25 14.52 3.31
CA THR A 8 0.91 15.40 3.19
C THR A 8 2.07 14.77 2.41
N GLY A 9 1.92 13.53 1.95
CA GLY A 9 2.93 12.81 1.15
C GLY A 9 3.97 12.05 1.98
N VAL A 10 3.79 11.94 3.30
CA VAL A 10 4.70 11.16 4.16
C VAL A 10 4.41 9.68 3.99
N LEU A 11 5.43 8.88 3.69
CA LEU A 11 5.32 7.42 3.66
C LEU A 11 5.09 6.90 5.08
N VAL A 12 3.98 6.20 5.30
CA VAL A 12 3.62 5.63 6.62
C VAL A 12 3.76 4.11 6.67
N LYS A 13 3.63 3.44 5.53
CA LYS A 13 3.77 1.98 5.43
C LYS A 13 4.26 1.59 4.05
N ARG A 14 5.14 0.59 3.99
CA ARG A 14 5.58 -0.06 2.75
C ARG A 14 5.46 -1.57 2.89
N PHE A 15 4.94 -2.22 1.86
CA PHE A 15 4.94 -3.67 1.69
C PHE A 15 5.71 -3.99 0.42
N GLU A 16 6.67 -4.90 0.54
CA GLU A 16 7.46 -5.39 -0.57
C GLU A 16 7.33 -6.90 -0.61
N GLU A 17 6.61 -7.37 -1.62
CA GLU A 17 6.32 -8.77 -1.83
C GLU A 17 6.58 -9.12 -3.29
N THR A 18 7.18 -10.27 -3.50
CA THR A 18 7.36 -10.89 -4.81
C THR A 18 6.33 -11.99 -4.94
N TYR A 19 5.53 -11.93 -6.00
CA TYR A 19 4.53 -12.95 -6.30
C TYR A 19 5.05 -13.78 -7.48
N ASN A 20 5.19 -15.08 -7.27
CA ASN A 20 5.44 -16.04 -8.34
C ASN A 20 4.11 -16.78 -8.54
N ASP A 21 3.23 -16.27 -9.38
CA ASP A 21 1.93 -16.92 -9.59
C ASP A 21 1.48 -16.84 -11.05
N ASP A 22 0.73 -17.86 -11.47
CA ASP A 22 0.30 -18.12 -12.85
C ASP A 22 -0.94 -17.28 -13.25
N GLY A 23 -1.23 -16.21 -12.49
CA GLY A 23 -2.50 -15.48 -12.54
C GLY A 23 -2.37 -13.96 -12.47
N TYR A 24 -3.51 -13.27 -12.45
CA TYR A 24 -3.58 -11.79 -12.57
C TYR A 24 -3.95 -11.06 -11.27
N ARG A 25 -3.84 -11.71 -10.10
CA ARG A 25 -4.31 -11.14 -8.82
C ARG A 25 -3.16 -10.98 -7.83
N VAL A 26 -2.95 -9.74 -7.39
CA VAL A 26 -2.06 -9.41 -6.27
C VAL A 26 -2.86 -9.40 -4.96
N GLY A 27 -2.36 -10.09 -3.93
CA GLY A 27 -2.93 -10.10 -2.58
C GLY A 27 -3.69 -11.39 -2.19
N PRO A 28 -4.40 -11.39 -1.04
CA PRO A 28 -4.83 -10.22 -0.27
C PRO A 28 -3.70 -9.56 0.54
N ILE A 29 -3.66 -8.22 0.55
CA ILE A 29 -2.75 -7.44 1.40
C ILE A 29 -3.53 -6.91 2.59
N ASN A 30 -3.13 -7.29 3.80
CA ASN A 30 -3.80 -6.89 5.04
C ASN A 30 -3.05 -5.73 5.70
N TRP A 31 -3.75 -4.62 5.92
CA TRP A 31 -3.23 -3.47 6.67
C TRP A 31 -4.16 -3.11 7.82
N ASN A 32 -3.58 -2.96 9.01
CA ASN A 32 -4.30 -2.71 10.26
C ASN A 32 -4.39 -1.21 10.62
N GLY A 33 -4.06 -0.30 9.69
CA GLY A 33 -4.08 1.14 9.94
C GLY A 33 -2.92 1.65 10.80
N LYS A 34 -1.85 0.84 10.97
CA LYS A 34 -0.65 1.22 11.72
C LYS A 34 0.52 1.54 10.80
N ASP A 35 1.46 2.33 11.31
CA ASP A 35 2.69 2.63 10.58
C ASP A 35 3.63 1.42 10.47
N GLU A 36 4.82 1.65 9.92
CA GLU A 36 5.87 0.63 9.77
C GLU A 36 6.33 0.03 11.10
N TYR A 37 6.29 0.81 12.19
CA TYR A 37 6.75 0.44 13.53
C TYR A 37 5.62 -0.02 14.48
N GLY A 38 4.39 -0.14 13.97
CA GLY A 38 3.22 -0.53 14.77
C GLY A 38 2.59 0.61 15.57
N GLY A 39 3.02 1.85 15.31
CA GLY A 39 2.43 3.08 15.84
C GLY A 39 1.05 3.36 15.24
N ASN A 40 0.21 4.02 16.03
CA ASN A 40 -1.13 4.40 15.60
C ASN A 40 -1.06 5.61 14.68
N LEU A 41 -1.80 5.54 13.57
CA LEU A 41 -1.98 6.67 12.68
C LEU A 41 -3.18 7.52 13.09
N SER A 42 -3.10 8.82 12.82
CA SER A 42 -4.24 9.71 13.05
C SER A 42 -5.38 9.39 12.09
N ALA A 43 -6.61 9.62 12.54
CA ALA A 43 -7.77 9.59 11.66
C ALA A 43 -7.58 10.57 10.50
N GLY A 44 -8.07 10.21 9.31
CA GLY A 44 -7.89 11.02 8.12
C GLY A 44 -7.78 10.20 6.84
N MET A 45 -7.38 10.88 5.76
CA MET A 45 -7.24 10.29 4.44
C MET A 45 -5.79 9.91 4.15
N TYR A 46 -5.63 8.73 3.58
CA TYR A 46 -4.37 8.15 3.13
C TYR A 46 -4.50 7.69 1.67
N ILE A 47 -3.37 7.63 0.99
CA ILE A 47 -3.28 7.13 -0.39
C ILE A 47 -2.46 5.85 -0.36
N ALA A 48 -3.07 4.75 -0.78
CA ALA A 48 -2.35 3.50 -1.03
C ALA A 48 -2.03 3.41 -2.51
N LYS A 49 -0.74 3.32 -2.84
CA LYS A 49 -0.20 3.24 -4.19
C LYS A 49 0.45 1.88 -4.39
N LEU A 50 -0.09 1.08 -5.31
CA LEU A 50 0.46 -0.20 -5.70
C LEU A 50 1.29 -0.02 -6.97
N ASN A 51 2.57 -0.38 -6.89
CA ASN A 51 3.52 -0.43 -8.00
C ASN A 51 3.84 -1.90 -8.28
N ILE A 52 3.62 -2.33 -9.53
CA ILE A 52 3.92 -3.69 -10.00
C ILE A 52 5.02 -3.59 -11.06
N TYR A 53 6.04 -4.42 -10.88
CA TYR A 53 7.13 -4.60 -11.82
C TYR A 53 7.11 -6.06 -12.24
N ALA A 54 6.93 -6.31 -13.53
CA ALA A 54 7.03 -7.64 -14.10
C ALA A 54 8.47 -7.93 -14.53
N GLU A 55 8.83 -9.21 -14.64
CA GLU A 55 10.18 -9.63 -15.02
C GLU A 55 10.57 -9.19 -16.44
N ASP A 56 9.58 -9.03 -17.33
CA ASP A 56 9.76 -8.52 -18.69
C ASP A 56 10.01 -7.00 -18.75
N GLY A 57 10.08 -6.34 -17.60
CA GLY A 57 10.29 -4.89 -17.48
C GLY A 57 9.00 -4.07 -17.57
N ALA A 58 7.83 -4.70 -17.72
CA ALA A 58 6.56 -3.97 -17.68
C ALA A 58 6.33 -3.37 -16.28
N PHE A 59 5.80 -2.15 -16.28
CA PHE A 59 5.47 -1.42 -15.06
C PHE A 59 4.03 -0.95 -15.11
N THR A 60 3.32 -1.14 -14.00
CA THR A 60 2.00 -0.55 -13.80
C THR A 60 1.86 -0.01 -12.38
N SER A 61 1.07 1.06 -12.26
CA SER A 61 0.78 1.71 -10.98
C SER A 61 -0.70 2.01 -10.87
N ASN A 62 -1.25 1.74 -9.69
CA ASN A 62 -2.63 2.06 -9.36
C ASN A 62 -2.69 2.62 -7.94
N SER A 63 -3.69 3.45 -7.65
CA SER A 63 -3.86 4.03 -6.33
C SER A 63 -5.32 4.08 -5.89
N ILE A 64 -5.52 3.92 -4.59
CA ILE A 64 -6.81 4.04 -3.93
C ILE A 64 -6.72 4.98 -2.74
N ARG A 65 -7.87 5.54 -2.33
CA ARG A 65 -8.01 6.32 -1.11
C ARG A 65 -8.46 5.43 0.03
N ILE A 66 -7.85 5.61 1.20
CA ILE A 66 -8.24 4.97 2.45
C ILE A 66 -8.64 6.04 3.45
N ILE A 67 -9.73 5.81 4.18
CA ILE A 67 -10.18 6.69 5.26
C ILE A 67 -10.05 5.93 6.57
N LEU A 68 -9.21 6.43 7.47
CA LEU A 68 -9.16 5.98 8.86
C LEU A 68 -10.12 6.83 9.69
N LEU A 69 -11.06 6.18 10.37
CA LEU A 69 -12.00 6.84 11.26
C LEU A 69 -11.38 7.05 12.64
N PRO A 70 -11.78 8.11 13.36
CA PRO A 70 -11.42 8.25 14.78
C PRO A 70 -11.99 7.07 15.58
N GLN A 71 -11.24 6.66 16.60
CA GLN A 71 -11.64 5.63 17.56
C GLN A 71 -12.59 6.21 18.61
#